data_AF-A0A2S9A1Z8-F1
#
_entry.id   AF-A0A2S9A1Z8-F1
#
_cell.length_a   1.000
_cell.length_b   1.000
_cell.length_c   1.000
_cell.angle_alpha   90.00
_cell.angle_beta   90.00
_cell.angle_gamma   90.00
#
_symmetry.space_group_name_H-M   'P 1'
#
loop_
_entity.id
_entity.type
_entity.pdbx_description
1 polymer ?
#
loop_
_entity_poly.entity_id
_entity_poly.type
_entity_poly.pdbx_seq_one_letter_code
_entity_poly.pdbx_strand_id
1 'polypeptide(L)' 'MLLGTVKATSHSDRLAYMLDNWAVDGHVIGVLYRMRTGDYVEQIRPFLQSQSTWIRNEAKRHLAKYDPPR' A
#
# COMPACT_ATOMS: atom_id res chain seq x y z
N MET A 1 9.57 4.21 12.47
CA MET A 1 9.61 3.51 11.16
C MET A 1 10.35 4.39 10.15
N LEU A 2 11.48 3.93 9.61
CA LEU A 2 12.42 4.75 8.83
C LEU A 2 12.07 4.98 7.34
N LEU A 3 11.07 4.28 6.77
CA LEU A 3 10.80 4.31 5.32
C LEU A 3 9.50 5.04 4.90
N GLY A 4 8.87 5.80 5.79
CA GLY A 4 7.60 6.49 5.50
C GLY A 4 7.73 7.92 4.94
N THR A 5 8.87 8.31 4.37
CA THR A 5 9.07 9.68 3.88
C THR A 5 8.92 9.76 2.37
N VAL A 6 8.34 10.86 1.87
CA VAL A 6 8.16 11.12 0.42
C VAL A 6 9.50 11.11 -0.34
N LYS A 7 10.63 11.34 0.35
CA LYS A 7 11.98 11.28 -0.24
C LYS A 7 12.45 9.87 -0.60
N ALA A 8 11.78 8.82 -0.11
CA ALA A 8 12.13 7.43 -0.35
C ALA A 8 11.25 6.77 -1.43
N THR A 9 10.51 7.58 -2.21
CA THR A 9 9.68 7.09 -3.34
C THR A 9 10.46 6.30 -4.38
N SER A 10 11.77 6.52 -4.53
CA SER A 10 12.63 5.71 -5.40
C SER A 10 12.70 4.21 -5.02
N HIS A 11 12.21 3.84 -3.83
CA HIS A 11 12.12 2.44 -3.39
C HIS A 11 10.72 1.84 -3.53
N SER A 12 9.74 2.59 -4.04
CA SER A 12 8.36 2.15 -4.04
C SER A 12 8.13 0.91 -4.91
N ASP A 13 8.84 0.77 -6.03
CA ASP A 13 8.75 -0.44 -6.88
C ASP A 13 9.26 -1.69 -6.16
N ARG A 14 10.38 -1.54 -5.43
CA ARG A 14 10.95 -2.65 -4.63
C ARG A 14 10.02 -3.06 -3.49
N LEU A 15 9.31 -2.09 -2.91
CA LEU A 15 8.31 -2.36 -1.88
C LEU A 15 7.05 -3.00 -2.47
N ALA A 16 6.57 -2.53 -3.62
CA ALA A 16 5.44 -3.12 -4.32
C ALA A 16 5.71 -4.59 -4.72
N TYR A 17 6.95 -4.92 -5.08
CA TYR A 17 7.38 -6.31 -5.32
C TYR A 17 7.25 -7.22 -4.08
N MET A 18 7.19 -6.66 -2.88
CA MET A 18 7.01 -7.44 -1.64
C MET A 18 5.54 -7.71 -1.30
N LEU A 19 4.59 -7.15 -2.06
CA LEU A 19 3.18 -7.54 -1.98
C LEU A 19 3.06 -9.02 -2.37
N ASP A 20 2.15 -9.75 -1.72
CA ASP A 20 1.97 -11.23 -1.73
C ASP A 20 2.73 -11.96 -0.61
N ASN A 21 3.38 -11.22 0.29
CA ASN A 21 3.88 -11.77 1.54
C ASN A 21 3.00 -11.30 2.70
N TRP A 22 2.08 -12.19 3.10
CA TRP A 22 1.06 -11.95 4.13
C TRP A 22 1.58 -11.33 5.43
N ALA A 23 2.84 -11.59 5.79
CA ALA A 23 3.46 -11.06 7.01
C ALA A 23 3.83 -9.58 6.90
N VAL A 24 4.02 -9.05 5.68
CA VAL A 24 4.51 -7.68 5.44
C VAL A 24 3.57 -6.82 4.60
N ASP A 25 2.55 -7.39 3.95
CA ASP A 25 1.64 -6.68 3.05
C ASP A 25 1.06 -5.40 3.66
N GLY A 26 0.56 -5.47 4.91
CA GLY A 26 0.01 -4.29 5.59
C GLY A 26 1.06 -3.18 5.83
N HIS A 27 2.30 -3.56 6.12
CA HIS A 27 3.39 -2.61 6.27
C HIS A 27 3.77 -1.98 4.93
N VAL A 28 3.82 -2.78 3.86
CA VAL A 28 4.12 -2.31 2.50
C VAL A 28 3.08 -1.29 2.06
N ILE A 29 1.78 -1.63 2.14
CA ILE A 29 0.69 -0.73 1.76
C ILE A 29 0.75 0.58 2.57
N GLY A 30 0.95 0.49 3.89
CA GLY A 30 1.07 1.67 4.75
C GLY A 30 2.31 2.53 4.45
N VAL A 31 3.41 1.92 3.99
CA VAL A 31 4.59 2.67 3.53
C VAL A 31 4.31 3.35 2.18
N LEU A 32 3.75 2.65 1.20
CA LEU A 32 3.38 3.22 -0.11
C LEU A 32 2.40 4.40 0.06
N TYR A 33 1.45 4.27 0.97
CA TYR A 33 0.53 5.36 1.32
C TYR A 33 1.27 6.61 1.85
N ARG A 34 2.21 6.41 2.79
CA ARG A 34 3.01 7.50 3.38
C ARG A 34 3.99 8.13 2.38
N MET A 35 4.56 7.34 1.47
CA MET A 35 5.40 7.82 0.36
C MET A 35 4.62 8.67 -0.65
N ARG A 36 3.29 8.59 -0.60
CA ARG A 36 2.34 9.23 -1.50
C ARG A 36 2.32 8.69 -2.93
N THR A 37 2.61 7.40 -3.10
CA THR A 37 2.64 6.77 -4.42
C THR A 37 1.29 6.14 -4.74
N GLY A 38 0.62 6.63 -5.79
CA GLY A 38 -0.68 6.15 -6.25
C GLY A 38 -0.61 5.09 -7.35
N ASP A 39 0.58 4.85 -7.91
CA ASP A 39 0.75 4.00 -9.11
C ASP A 39 0.40 2.53 -8.89
N TYR A 40 0.31 2.10 -7.62
CA TYR A 40 0.08 0.70 -7.23
C TYR A 40 -1.37 0.38 -6.87
N VAL A 41 -2.33 1.22 -7.27
CA VAL A 41 -3.77 1.02 -7.03
C VAL A 41 -4.22 -0.39 -7.44
N GLU A 42 -3.84 -0.84 -8.63
CA GLU A 42 -4.26 -2.16 -9.14
C GLU A 42 -3.63 -3.33 -8.37
N GLN A 43 -2.37 -3.22 -7.92
CA GLN A 43 -1.79 -4.26 -7.06
C GLN A 43 -2.34 -4.23 -5.63
N ILE A 44 -2.81 -3.08 -5.14
CA ILE A 44 -3.37 -2.94 -3.79
C ILE A 44 -4.84 -3.37 -3.74
N ARG A 45 -5.58 -3.29 -4.85
CA ARG A 45 -7.02 -3.62 -4.94
C ARG A 45 -7.38 -5.01 -4.39
N PRO A 46 -6.64 -6.11 -4.66
CA PRO A 46 -6.96 -7.43 -4.12
C PRO A 46 -6.95 -7.49 -2.58
N PHE A 47 -6.14 -6.66 -1.92
CA PHE A 47 -6.00 -6.64 -0.46
C PHE A 47 -7.26 -6.14 0.27
N LEU A 48 -8.25 -5.59 -0.44
CA LEU A 48 -9.59 -5.34 0.09
C LEU A 48 -10.30 -6.61 0.57
N GLN A 49 -9.93 -7.77 0.03
CA GLN A 49 -10.46 -9.08 0.40
C GLN A 49 -9.55 -9.86 1.36
N SER A 50 -8.49 -9.23 1.92
CA SER A 50 -7.60 -9.89 2.87
C SER A 50 -8.36 -10.36 4.12
N GLN A 51 -7.99 -11.54 4.64
CA GLN A 51 -8.51 -12.05 5.93
C GLN A 51 -8.11 -11.14 7.11
N SER A 52 -7.02 -10.39 6.98
CA SER A 52 -6.58 -9.44 8.00
C SER A 52 -7.34 -8.12 7.88
N THR A 53 -8.08 -7.77 8.93
CA THR A 53 -8.77 -6.48 9.02
C THR A 53 -7.81 -5.29 8.94
N TRP A 54 -6.60 -5.42 9.48
CA TRP A 54 -5.60 -4.36 9.41
C TRP A 54 -5.13 -4.10 7.97
N ILE A 55 -4.82 -5.15 7.22
CA ILE A 55 -4.43 -5.06 5.81
C ILE A 55 -5.54 -4.43 4.97
N ARG A 56 -6.79 -4.86 5.17
CA ARG A 56 -7.96 -4.26 4.50
C ARG A 56 -8.09 -2.77 4.76
N ASN A 57 -7.83 -2.33 6.00
CA ASN A 57 -7.93 -0.91 6.36
C ASN A 57 -6.83 -0.07 5.72
N GLU A 58 -5.59 -0.58 5.63
CA GLU A 58 -4.51 0.09 4.91
C GLU A 58 -4.82 0.18 3.40
N ALA A 59 -5.32 -0.90 2.79
CA ALA A 59 -5.73 -0.92 1.39
C ALA A 59 -6.85 0.10 1.12
N LYS A 60 -7.91 0.11 1.94
CA LYS A 60 -9.00 1.10 1.85
C LYS A 60 -8.48 2.53 1.94
N ARG A 61 -7.59 2.80 2.88
CA ARG A 61 -7.02 4.14 3.09
C ARG A 61 -6.20 4.60 1.88
N HIS A 62 -5.44 3.68 1.26
CA HIS A 62 -4.67 3.96 0.06
C HIS A 62 -5.59 4.23 -1.13
N LEU A 63 -6.53 3.32 -1.41
CA LEU A 63 -7.44 3.43 -2.54
C LEU A 63 -8.38 4.64 -2.43
N ALA A 64 -8.90 4.96 -1.24
CA ALA A 64 -9.73 6.16 -1.05
C ALA A 64 -9.01 7.46 -1.46
N LYS A 65 -7.67 7.47 -1.44
CA LYS A 65 -6.86 8.63 -1.81
C LYS A 65 -6.47 8.66 -3.29
N TYR A 66 -6.19 7.51 -3.90
CA TYR A 66 -5.64 7.43 -5.25
C TYR A 66 -6.58 6.81 -6.31
N ASP A 67 -7.69 6.21 -5.88
CA ASP A 67 -8.75 5.65 -6.71
C ASP A 67 -10.14 5.94 -6.10
N PRO A 68 -10.52 7.22 -5.93
CA PRO A 68 -11.83 7.57 -5.40
C PRO A 68 -12.94 7.12 -6.36
N PRO A 69 -14.07 6.60 -5.86
CA PRO A 69 -15.22 6.28 -6.72
C PRO A 69 -15.70 7.54 -7.45
N ARG A 70 -15.86 7.42 -8.77
CA ARG A 70 -16.43 8.48 -9.63
C ARG A 70 -17.93 8.61 -9.43
#